data_AF-A0A1Q3WBR6-F1
#
_entry.id   AF-A0A1Q3WBR6-F1
#
_cell.length_a   1.000
_cell.length_b   1.000
_cell.length_c   1.000
_cell.angle_alpha   90.00
_cell.angle_beta   90.00
_cell.angle_gamma   90.00
#
_symmetry.space_group_name_H-M   'P 1'
#
loop_
_entity.id
_entity.type
_entity.pdbx_description
1 polymer ?
#
loop_
_entity_poly.entity_id
_entity_poly.type
_entity_poly.pdbx_seq_one_letter_code
_entity_poly.pdbx_strand_id
1 'polypeptide(L)'
;MRFSFVKLLFKIIGTELLFKEAIRFFHKEVDTVKEEFSKKISKFIIKGLLWLVIGTLVIIGCLFGLLALALYLNEVFFSGYKGFLMVGGGCILVVLLVVMIVTMRGSRSSN
;
A
#
# COMPACT_ATOMS: atom_id res chain seq x y z
N MET A 1 55.59 -31.38 23.47
CA MET A 1 54.69 -30.30 22.97
C MET A 1 54.05 -30.57 21.60
N ARG A 2 54.40 -31.63 20.85
CA ARG A 2 53.88 -31.90 19.48
C ARG A 2 52.40 -32.34 19.40
N PHE A 3 51.82 -32.89 20.47
CA PHE A 3 50.47 -33.45 20.45
C PHE A 3 49.34 -32.41 20.48
N SER A 4 49.61 -31.17 20.92
CA SER A 4 48.57 -30.13 21.06
C SER A 4 48.12 -29.57 19.70
N PHE A 5 49.04 -29.46 18.74
CA PHE A 5 48.77 -28.87 17.42
C PHE A 5 47.88 -29.74 16.52
N VAL A 6 48.04 -31.06 16.57
CA VAL A 6 47.22 -31.99 15.76
C VAL A 6 45.76 -31.97 16.22
N LYS A 7 45.54 -31.84 17.53
CA LYS A 7 44.20 -31.74 18.12
C LYS A 7 43.50 -30.44 17.75
N LEU A 8 44.24 -29.33 17.66
CA LEU A 8 43.73 -28.04 17.18
C LEU A 8 43.39 -28.08 15.69
N LEU A 9 44.26 -28.66 14.86
CA LEU A 9 44.02 -28.78 13.41
C LEU A 9 42.77 -29.61 13.10
N PHE A 10 42.57 -30.74 13.79
CA PHE A 10 41.37 -31.55 13.64
C PHE A 10 40.10 -30.81 14.08
N LYS A 11 40.18 -29.97 15.11
CA LYS A 11 39.06 -29.18 15.61
C LYS A 11 38.64 -28.10 14.60
N ILE A 12 39.61 -27.47 13.94
CA ILE A 12 39.39 -26.43 12.93
C ILE A 12 38.78 -27.03 11.65
N ILE A 13 39.32 -28.16 11.17
CA ILE A 13 38.78 -28.90 10.01
C ILE A 13 37.36 -29.42 10.28
N GLY A 14 37.09 -29.91 11.49
CA GLY A 14 35.75 -30.34 11.87
C GLY A 14 34.73 -29.20 11.88
N THR A 15 35.13 -28.01 12.33
CA THR A 15 34.27 -26.83 12.30
C THR A 15 34.04 -26.29 10.89
N GLU A 16 35.01 -26.36 9.97
CA GLU A 16 34.81 -25.95 8.57
C GLU A 16 33.80 -26.83 7.84
N LEU A 17 33.86 -28.15 8.06
CA LEU A 17 32.89 -29.09 7.50
C LEU A 17 31.47 -28.81 8.00
N LEU A 18 31.31 -28.59 9.31
CA LEU A 18 30.02 -28.23 9.90
C LEU A 18 29.52 -26.86 9.40
N PHE A 19 30.41 -25.89 9.22
CA PHE A 19 30.04 -24.58 8.66
C PHE A 19 29.54 -24.69 7.22
N LYS A 20 30.20 -25.50 6.40
CA LYS A 20 29.82 -25.70 4.99
C LYS A 20 28.46 -26.39 4.86
N GLU A 21 28.18 -27.38 5.71
CA GLU A 21 26.88 -28.05 5.75
C GLU A 21 25.79 -27.09 6.25
N ALA A 22 26.08 -26.31 7.31
CA ALA A 22 25.15 -25.31 7.83
C ALA A 22 24.81 -24.24 6.78
N ILE A 23 25.80 -23.68 6.08
CA ILE A 23 25.58 -22.71 5.00
C ILE A 23 24.70 -23.30 3.88
N ARG A 24 24.91 -24.59 3.53
CA ARG A 24 24.11 -25.28 2.50
C ARG A 24 22.65 -25.46 2.94
N PHE A 25 22.41 -25.76 4.22
CA PHE A 25 21.06 -25.83 4.78
C PHE A 25 20.38 -24.46 4.79
N PHE A 26 21.09 -23.43 5.25
CA PHE A 26 20.58 -22.05 5.22
C PHE A 26 20.26 -21.58 3.80
N HIS A 27 21.09 -21.92 2.81
CA HIS A 27 20.80 -21.55 1.41
C HIS A 27 19.49 -22.15 0.92
N LYS A 28 19.25 -23.45 1.20
CA LYS A 28 17.99 -24.12 0.84
C LYS A 28 16.80 -23.49 1.54
N GLU A 29 16.88 -23.26 2.86
CA GLU A 29 15.77 -22.62 3.59
C GLU A 29 15.51 -21.21 3.09
N VAL A 30 16.55 -20.40 2.85
CA VAL A 30 16.43 -19.05 2.32
C VAL A 30 15.81 -19.04 0.93
N ASP A 31 16.20 -19.95 0.04
CA ASP A 31 15.60 -20.04 -1.31
C ASP A 31 14.12 -20.44 -1.24
N THR A 32 13.77 -21.40 -0.38
CA THR A 32 12.37 -21.83 -0.19
C THR A 32 11.50 -20.69 0.37
N VAL A 33 12.03 -19.99 1.38
CA VAL A 33 11.38 -18.83 2.00
C VAL A 33 11.23 -17.69 0.98
N LYS A 34 12.27 -17.42 0.18
CA LYS A 34 12.24 -16.39 -0.88
C LYS A 34 11.17 -16.66 -1.93
N GLU A 35 10.97 -17.92 -2.33
CA GLU A 35 9.88 -18.29 -3.26
C GLU A 35 8.49 -18.05 -2.67
N GLU A 36 8.27 -18.41 -1.41
CA GLU A 36 7.00 -18.17 -0.72
C GLU A 36 6.72 -16.67 -0.56
N PHE A 37 7.72 -15.89 -0.14
CA PHE A 37 7.61 -14.43 -0.04
C PHE A 37 7.37 -13.78 -1.40
N SER A 38 8.08 -14.20 -2.45
CA SER A 38 7.90 -13.69 -3.82
C SER A 38 6.46 -13.87 -4.31
N LYS A 39 5.88 -15.07 -4.12
CA LYS A 39 4.47 -15.33 -4.49
C LYS A 39 3.49 -14.49 -3.67
N LYS A 40 3.75 -14.29 -2.37
CA LYS A 40 2.87 -13.52 -1.47
C LYS A 40 2.93 -12.03 -1.76
N ILE A 41 4.13 -11.50 -1.96
CA ILE A 41 4.39 -10.09 -2.33
C ILE A 41 3.81 -9.80 -3.71
N SER A 42 4.00 -10.68 -4.70
CA SER A 42 3.44 -10.51 -6.04
C SER A 42 1.91 -10.38 -6.01
N LYS A 43 1.21 -11.23 -5.26
CA LYS A 43 -0.26 -11.11 -5.10
C LYS A 43 -0.68 -9.81 -4.42
N PHE A 44 0.07 -9.35 -3.42
CA PHE A 44 -0.20 -8.07 -2.75
C PHE A 44 0.02 -6.87 -3.67
N ILE A 45 1.12 -6.88 -4.44
CA ILE A 45 1.44 -5.83 -5.40
C ILE A 45 0.35 -5.75 -6.48
N ILE A 46 -0.08 -6.89 -7.04
CA ILE A 46 -1.13 -6.91 -8.07
C ILE A 46 -2.45 -6.38 -7.51
N LYS A 47 -2.85 -6.80 -6.30
CA LYS A 47 -4.06 -6.28 -5.64
C LYS A 47 -3.97 -4.78 -5.36
N GLY A 48 -2.81 -4.32 -4.86
CA GLY A 48 -2.56 -2.92 -4.59
C GLY A 48 -2.60 -2.06 -5.85
N LEU A 49 -1.96 -2.54 -6.93
CA LEU A 49 -1.98 -1.88 -8.23
C LEU A 49 -3.41 -1.81 -8.80
N LEU A 50 -4.18 -2.88 -8.70
CA LEU A 50 -5.57 -2.91 -9.15
C LEU A 50 -6.42 -1.88 -8.38
N TRP A 51 -6.28 -1.85 -7.06
CA TRP A 51 -6.95 -0.85 -6.21
C TRP A 51 -6.56 0.57 -6.57
N LEU A 52 -5.27 0.81 -6.85
CA LEU A 52 -4.78 2.11 -7.27
C LEU A 52 -5.40 2.52 -8.61
N VAL A 53 -5.38 1.64 -9.61
CA VAL A 53 -5.97 1.91 -10.93
C VAL A 53 -7.46 2.23 -10.82
N ILE A 54 -8.22 1.44 -10.07
CA ILE A 54 -9.64 1.69 -9.84
C ILE A 54 -9.84 3.04 -9.14
N GLY A 55 -9.06 3.32 -8.10
CA GLY A 55 -9.11 4.60 -7.38
C GLY A 55 -8.88 5.80 -8.31
N THR A 56 -7.85 5.73 -9.15
CA THR A 56 -7.55 6.81 -10.11
C THR A 56 -8.67 6.98 -11.14
N LEU A 57 -9.24 5.88 -11.64
CA LEU A 57 -10.31 5.90 -12.63
C LEU A 57 -11.60 6.52 -12.07
N VAL A 58 -11.91 6.20 -10.81
CA VAL A 58 -13.04 6.82 -10.08
C VAL A 58 -12.82 8.31 -9.89
N ILE A 59 -11.61 8.74 -9.50
CA ILE A 59 -11.30 10.17 -9.32
C ILE A 59 -11.45 10.91 -10.64
N ILE A 60 -10.91 10.37 -11.74
CA ILE A 60 -11.02 10.99 -13.07
C ILE A 60 -12.49 11.08 -13.50
N GLY A 61 -13.27 10.01 -13.34
CA GLY A 61 -14.70 10.02 -13.66
C GLY A 61 -15.48 11.04 -12.83
N CYS A 62 -15.15 11.16 -11.55
CA CYS A 62 -15.79 12.13 -10.65
C CYS A 62 -15.43 13.58 -11.02
N LEU A 63 -14.16 13.85 -11.35
CA LEU A 63 -13.72 15.16 -11.87
C LEU A 63 -14.44 15.52 -13.17
N PHE A 64 -14.55 14.56 -14.09
CA PHE A 64 -15.23 14.77 -15.36
C PHE A 64 -16.73 15.04 -15.15
N GLY A 65 -17.38 14.31 -14.26
CA GLY A 65 -18.78 14.53 -13.88
C GLY A 65 -19.01 15.90 -13.25
N LEU A 66 -18.15 16.32 -12.32
CA LEU A 66 -18.22 17.65 -11.71
C LEU A 66 -17.99 18.76 -12.73
N LEU A 67 -17.05 18.56 -13.66
CA LEU A 67 -16.78 19.51 -14.74
C LEU A 67 -17.99 19.62 -15.69
N ALA A 68 -18.56 18.50 -16.12
CA ALA A 68 -19.75 18.46 -16.97
C ALA A 68 -20.95 19.14 -16.28
N LEU A 69 -21.13 18.90 -14.98
CA LEU A 69 -22.17 19.54 -14.19
C LEU A 69 -21.94 21.06 -14.09
N ALA A 70 -20.69 21.50 -13.92
CA ALA A 70 -20.33 22.91 -13.88
C ALA A 70 -20.59 23.61 -15.22
N LEU A 71 -20.28 22.95 -16.34
CA LEU A 71 -20.57 23.45 -17.68
C LEU A 71 -22.08 23.51 -17.97
N TYR A 72 -22.83 22.48 -17.57
CA TYR A 72 -24.29 22.48 -17.69
C TYR A 72 -24.95 23.61 -16.89
N LEU A 73 -24.55 23.77 -15.63
CA LEU A 73 -25.05 24.86 -14.77
C LEU A 73 -24.65 26.23 -15.31
N ASN A 74 -23.45 26.37 -15.88
CA ASN A 74 -23.03 27.61 -16.52
C ASN A 74 -23.99 28.02 -17.65
N GLU A 75 -24.39 27.06 -18.49
CA GLU A 75 -25.32 27.28 -19.60
C GLU A 75 -26.73 27.64 -19.09
N VAL A 76 -27.21 26.98 -18.04
CA VAL A 76 -28.52 27.26 -17.42
C VAL A 76 -28.57 28.64 -16.75
N PHE A 77 -27.46 29.09 -16.14
CA PHE A 77 -27.41 30.36 -15.41
C PHE A 77 -26.90 31.55 -16.25
N PHE A 78 -26.60 31.36 -17.54
CA PHE A 78 -26.05 32.37 -18.45
C PHE A 78 -24.81 33.12 -17.89
N SER A 79 -24.04 32.48 -17.01
CA SER A 79 -22.94 33.12 -16.30
C SER A 79 -21.85 32.11 -15.93
N GLY A 80 -20.69 32.27 -16.56
CA GLY A 80 -19.48 31.42 -16.43
C GLY A 80 -19.12 31.04 -15.00
N TYR A 81 -19.20 32.03 -14.13
CA TYR A 81 -18.73 31.94 -12.75
C TYR A 81 -19.72 31.21 -11.83
N LYS A 82 -21.03 31.33 -12.08
CA LYS A 82 -22.05 30.80 -11.16
C LYS A 82 -22.12 29.27 -11.18
N GLY A 83 -21.95 28.65 -12.35
CA GLY A 83 -21.93 27.19 -12.48
C GLY A 83 -20.79 26.55 -11.68
N PHE A 84 -19.58 27.09 -11.79
CA PHE A 84 -18.43 26.64 -11.01
C PHE A 84 -18.62 26.88 -9.50
N LEU A 85 -19.19 28.03 -9.11
CA LEU A 85 -19.40 28.35 -7.71
C LEU A 85 -20.44 27.46 -7.05
N MET A 86 -21.48 27.07 -7.79
CA MET A 86 -22.54 26.18 -7.30
C MET A 86 -22.03 24.74 -7.15
N VAL A 87 -21.25 24.24 -8.10
CA VAL A 87 -20.62 22.91 -7.99
C VAL A 87 -19.56 22.89 -6.88
N GLY A 88 -18.70 23.91 -6.82
CA GLY A 88 -17.69 24.04 -5.76
C GLY A 88 -18.30 24.17 -4.37
N GLY A 89 -19.33 25.01 -4.23
CA GLY A 89 -20.09 25.17 -2.99
C GLY A 89 -20.81 23.89 -2.58
N GLY A 90 -21.39 23.15 -3.54
CA GLY A 90 -21.97 21.84 -3.31
C GLY A 90 -20.97 20.82 -2.78
N CYS A 91 -19.76 20.76 -3.37
CA CYS A 91 -18.69 19.90 -2.88
C CYS A 91 -18.26 20.24 -1.45
N ILE A 92 -18.09 21.53 -1.13
CA ILE A 92 -17.73 21.98 0.22
C ILE A 92 -18.83 21.63 1.24
N LEU A 93 -20.10 21.79 0.86
CA LEU A 93 -21.23 21.43 1.71
C LEU A 93 -21.26 19.92 2.01
N VAL A 94 -21.03 19.07 1.00
CA VAL A 94 -20.97 17.62 1.18
C VAL A 94 -19.82 17.23 2.12
N VAL A 95 -18.64 17.84 1.95
CA VAL A 95 -17.50 17.59 2.85
C VAL A 95 -17.84 17.99 4.29
N LEU A 96 -18.45 19.17 4.49
CA LEU A 96 -18.89 19.61 5.81
C LEU A 96 -19.92 18.66 6.44
N LEU A 97 -20.89 18.16 5.66
CA LEU A 97 -21.86 17.17 6.14
C LEU A 97 -21.19 15.86 6.57
N VAL A 98 -20.23 15.37 5.79
CA VAL A 98 -19.47 14.16 6.14
C VAL A 98 -18.69 14.36 7.44
N VAL A 99 -17.99 15.49 7.58
CA VAL A 99 -17.25 15.83 8.81
C VAL A 99 -18.19 15.91 10.00
N MET A 100 -19.35 16.55 9.85
CA MET A 100 -20.36 16.63 10.90
C MET A 100 -20.87 15.25 11.32
N ILE A 101 -21.22 14.38 10.36
CA ILE A 101 -21.68 13.01 10.63
C ILE A 101 -20.61 12.19 11.35
N VAL A 102 -19.35 12.28 10.93
CA VAL A 102 -18.22 11.59 11.57
C VAL A 102 -18.03 12.09 13.00
N THR A 103 -18.11 13.41 13.21
CA THR A 103 -17.98 14.04 14.54
C THR A 103 -19.11 13.59 15.47
N MET A 104 -20.36 13.57 14.99
CA MET A 104 -21.52 13.10 15.76
C MET A 104 -21.43 11.60 16.08
N ARG A 105 -20.96 10.77 15.13
CA ARG A 105 -20.71 9.33 15.39
C ARG A 105 -19.60 9.11 16.41
N GLY A 106 -18.51 9.86 16.33
CA GLY A 106 -17.41 9.79 17.29
C GLY A 106 -17.86 10.16 18.71
N SER A 107 -18.64 11.22 18.84
CA SER A 107 -19.22 11.64 20.12
C SER A 107 -20.18 10.60 20.71
N ARG A 108 -20.92 9.87 19.86
CA ARG A 108 -21.84 8.81 20.28
C ARG A 108 -21.13 7.51 20.71
N SER A 109 -19.86 7.33 20.34
CA SER A 109 -19.05 6.17 20.74
C SER A 109 -18.26 6.39 22.03
N SER A 110 -18.23 7.63 22.54
CA SER A 110 -17.46 8.03 23.73
C SER A 110 -18.33 8.29 24.98
N ASN A 111 -19.65 8.12 24.87
CA ASN A 111 -20.63 8.11 25.96
C ASN A 111 -21.22 6.70 26.07
#